data_AF-A0A8X6JMW0-F1
#
_entry.id   AF-A0A8X6JMW0-F1
#
_cell.length_a   1.000
_cell.length_b   1.000
_cell.length_c   1.000
_cell.angle_alpha   90.00
_cell.angle_beta   90.00
_cell.angle_gamma   90.00
#
_symmetry.space_group_name_H-M   'P 1'
#
loop_
_entity.id
_entity.type
_entity.pdbx_description
1 polymer ?
#
loop_
_entity_poly.entity_id
_entity_poly.type
_entity_poly.pdbx_seq_one_letter_code
_entity_poly.pdbx_strand_id
1 'polypeptide(L)'
;MRFHSIVRQLSLKGTPGSRYVKPLTGVKEYLVQKCFAFVQGYEKVLETKFPSAFKIYQVFSVGTKTLYTDIKEYIRISSSLSAGKSVRDLQRKELEVYFQVPKDLVKVAPILLLAALPFANYVILPVIYLFPRKCLSSQFWTLQQKVDFAVVYQKKKLHFYRPVFRNLQARVQTIEDPDLRDKCQNIFYKFNLCRMHGLSALPGKQWRLWKHAGFIREMDLAILREGWKSMSHHDLRQACFLRGLSPVGLSSEEMITWLSQWIYVAQNCESQSLSLLLHCPIFLSYNYSSNWVLIH
;
A
#
# COMPACT_ATOMS: atom_id res chain seq x y z
N MET A 1 13.54 1.23 39.11
CA MET A 1 14.67 2.11 38.78
C MET A 1 15.39 1.79 37.45
N ARG A 2 15.23 0.61 36.82
CA ARG A 2 15.82 0.30 35.49
C ARG A 2 15.14 0.95 34.27
N PHE A 3 13.91 1.46 34.40
CA PHE A 3 13.16 2.05 33.27
C PHE A 3 13.58 3.49 32.93
N HIS A 4 14.04 4.27 33.91
CA HIS A 4 14.47 5.66 33.69
C HIS A 4 15.86 5.79 33.06
N SER A 5 16.70 4.76 33.19
CA SER A 5 18.04 4.71 32.57
C SER A 5 17.97 4.53 31.04
N ILE A 6 16.97 3.78 30.55
CA ILE A 6 16.75 3.54 29.12
C ILE A 6 16.27 4.83 28.42
N VAL A 7 15.48 5.66 29.11
CA VAL A 7 14.96 6.91 28.56
C VAL A 7 16.06 7.95 28.35
N ARG A 8 17.13 7.92 29.16
CA ARG A 8 18.23 8.90 29.05
C ARG A 8 19.26 8.58 27.97
N GLN A 9 19.37 7.31 27.52
CA GLN A 9 20.21 6.94 26.39
C GLN A 9 19.57 7.22 25.01
N LEU A 10 18.29 7.60 24.97
CA LEU A 10 17.56 7.99 23.74
C LEU A 10 17.95 9.38 23.18
N SER A 11 18.98 10.03 23.73
CA SER A 11 19.39 11.39 23.34
C SER A 11 20.65 11.48 22.46
N LEU A 12 21.22 10.36 22.02
CA LEU A 12 22.29 10.36 21.00
C LEU A 12 21.67 10.05 19.63
N LYS A 13 21.27 11.12 18.94
CA LYS A 13 20.64 11.11 17.61
C LYS A 13 21.54 10.46 16.55
N GLY A 14 21.31 9.19 16.27
CA GLY A 14 21.54 8.66 14.92
C GLY A 14 20.43 9.19 14.00
N THR A 15 20.80 9.76 12.85
CA THR A 15 19.80 10.11 11.84
C THR A 15 19.12 8.81 11.38
N PRO A 16 17.78 8.72 11.37
CA PRO A 16 17.14 7.58 10.74
C PRO A 16 17.53 7.60 9.26
N GLY A 17 18.12 6.51 8.76
CA GLY A 17 18.68 6.39 7.40
C GLY A 17 17.68 6.60 6.24
N SER A 18 16.41 6.91 6.53
CA SER A 18 15.38 7.29 5.55
C SER A 18 14.35 8.24 6.17
N ARG A 19 13.91 9.25 5.41
CA ARG A 19 12.87 10.24 5.82
C ARG A 19 11.46 9.63 5.85
N TYR A 20 11.25 8.48 5.20
CA TYR A 20 9.94 7.93 4.84
C TYR A 20 9.42 6.86 5.81
N VAL A 21 10.34 6.11 6.41
CA VAL A 21 10.05 5.01 7.34
C VAL A 21 10.47 5.43 8.74
N LYS A 22 9.53 5.40 9.68
CA LYS A 22 9.73 5.85 11.06
C LYS A 22 9.14 4.84 12.05
N PRO A 23 9.71 4.70 13.25
CA PRO A 23 9.07 3.89 14.28
C PRO A 23 7.70 4.45 14.66
N LEU A 24 6.82 3.56 15.13
CA LEU A 24 5.59 3.89 15.83
C LEU A 24 5.93 4.65 17.10
N THR A 25 5.26 5.78 17.32
CA THR A 25 5.41 6.58 18.53
C THR A 25 4.06 7.19 18.94
N GLY A 26 3.86 7.33 20.25
CA GLY A 26 2.72 8.03 20.84
C GLY A 26 1.36 7.42 20.46
N VAL A 27 0.46 8.25 19.92
CA VAL A 27 -0.93 7.85 19.62
C VAL A 27 -1.02 6.70 18.62
N LYS A 28 -0.13 6.66 17.62
CA LYS A 28 -0.16 5.60 16.59
C LYS A 28 0.18 4.23 17.18
N GLU A 29 1.16 4.21 18.07
CA GLU A 29 1.55 3.00 18.79
C GLU A 29 0.38 2.48 19.64
N TYR A 30 -0.24 3.37 20.42
CA TYR A 30 -1.42 3.03 21.23
C TYR A 30 -2.56 2.42 20.40
N LEU A 31 -2.92 3.07 19.28
CA LEU A 31 -4.01 2.58 18.41
C LEU A 31 -3.70 1.20 17.82
N VAL A 32 -2.46 0.99 17.38
CA VAL A 32 -2.01 -0.30 16.83
C VAL A 32 -2.03 -1.39 17.91
N GLN A 33 -1.56 -1.09 19.12
CA GLN A 33 -1.60 -2.03 20.24
C GLN A 33 -3.05 -2.40 20.63
N LYS A 34 -3.97 -1.44 20.63
CA LYS A 34 -5.40 -1.71 20.86
C LYS A 34 -6.02 -2.57 19.77
N CYS A 35 -5.72 -2.27 18.50
CA CYS A 35 -6.16 -3.10 17.38
C CYS A 35 -5.59 -4.52 17.47
N PHE A 36 -4.31 -4.66 17.81
CA PHE A 36 -3.66 -5.96 17.99
C PHE A 36 -4.36 -6.80 19.05
N ALA A 37 -4.58 -6.23 20.23
CA ALA A 37 -5.29 -6.90 21.32
C ALA A 37 -6.72 -7.31 20.93
N PHE A 38 -7.43 -6.45 20.19
CA PHE A 38 -8.75 -6.76 19.69
C PHE A 38 -8.75 -7.91 18.68
N VAL A 39 -7.86 -7.86 17.67
CA VAL A 39 -7.76 -8.90 16.64
C VAL A 39 -7.36 -10.25 17.25
N GLN A 40 -6.49 -10.25 18.26
CA GLN A 40 -6.09 -11.46 18.98
C GLN A 40 -7.28 -12.18 19.64
N GLY A 41 -8.23 -11.44 20.20
CA GLY A 41 -9.43 -12.00 20.84
C GLY A 41 -10.59 -12.31 19.88
N TYR A 42 -10.47 -11.94 18.60
CA TYR A 42 -11.58 -11.95 17.66
C TYR A 42 -12.00 -13.35 17.20
N GLU A 43 -11.13 -14.36 17.29
CA GLU A 43 -11.46 -15.74 16.92
C GLU A 43 -12.62 -16.30 17.76
N LYS A 44 -12.63 -16.00 19.07
CA LYS A 44 -13.74 -16.37 19.98
C LYS A 44 -15.06 -15.71 19.59
N VAL A 45 -14.99 -14.45 19.13
CA VAL A 45 -16.16 -13.72 18.63
C VAL A 45 -16.68 -14.37 17.35
N LEU A 46 -15.79 -14.83 16.47
CA LEU A 46 -16.17 -15.52 15.25
C LEU A 46 -16.91 -16.84 15.53
N GLU A 47 -16.35 -17.67 16.41
CA GLU A 47 -16.93 -18.96 16.80
C GLU A 47 -18.31 -18.82 17.44
N THR A 48 -18.47 -17.81 18.31
CA THR A 48 -19.72 -17.59 19.03
C THR A 48 -20.82 -17.04 18.12
N LYS A 49 -20.47 -16.21 17.13
CA LYS A 49 -21.44 -15.46 16.31
C LYS A 49 -21.70 -16.07 14.93
N PHE A 50 -20.85 -16.98 14.44
CA PHE A 50 -20.94 -17.50 13.07
C PHE A 50 -20.83 -19.03 12.94
N PRO A 51 -21.55 -19.85 13.76
CA PRO A 51 -21.45 -21.31 13.67
C PRO A 51 -22.02 -21.91 12.37
N SER A 52 -22.99 -21.25 11.71
CA SER A 52 -23.75 -21.84 10.59
C SER A 52 -23.24 -21.47 9.19
N ALA A 53 -22.36 -20.47 9.06
CA ALA A 53 -21.91 -19.94 7.77
C ALA A 53 -20.47 -20.36 7.46
N PHE A 54 -20.24 -21.66 7.23
CA PHE A 54 -18.90 -22.28 7.09
C PHE A 54 -17.94 -21.51 6.16
N LYS A 55 -18.40 -21.11 4.96
CA LYS A 55 -17.57 -20.37 4.00
C LYS A 55 -17.17 -18.96 4.49
N ILE A 56 -18.07 -18.27 5.18
CA ILE A 56 -17.80 -16.95 5.75
C ILE A 56 -16.83 -17.09 6.93
N TYR A 57 -17.10 -18.04 7.82
CA TYR A 57 -16.22 -18.34 8.95
C TYR A 57 -14.79 -18.67 8.47
N GLN A 58 -14.62 -19.53 7.47
CA GLN A 58 -13.29 -19.87 6.93
C GLN A 58 -12.55 -18.66 6.38
N VAL A 59 -13.20 -17.87 5.51
CA VAL A 59 -12.57 -16.69 4.90
C VAL A 59 -12.17 -15.66 5.97
N PHE A 60 -13.04 -15.44 6.96
CA PHE A 60 -12.74 -14.51 8.05
C PHE A 60 -11.70 -15.03 9.02
N SER A 61 -11.78 -16.29 9.42
CA SER A 61 -10.81 -16.93 10.34
C SER A 61 -9.40 -16.89 9.75
N VAL A 62 -9.25 -17.29 8.48
CA VAL A 62 -7.97 -17.18 7.76
C VAL A 62 -7.53 -15.72 7.68
N GLY A 63 -8.42 -14.82 7.27
CA GLY A 63 -8.11 -13.39 7.13
C GLY A 63 -7.68 -12.72 8.45
N THR A 64 -8.34 -13.02 9.57
CA THR A 64 -7.97 -12.48 10.88
C THR A 64 -6.65 -13.03 11.39
N LYS A 65 -6.36 -14.32 11.13
CA LYS A 65 -5.06 -14.93 11.48
C LYS A 65 -3.91 -14.30 10.68
N THR A 66 -4.11 -14.08 9.38
CA THR A 66 -3.13 -13.37 8.54
C THR A 66 -2.96 -11.93 9.02
N LEU A 67 -4.06 -11.21 9.28
CA LEU A 67 -4.02 -9.84 9.79
C LEU A 67 -3.29 -9.73 11.13
N TYR A 68 -3.52 -10.67 12.06
CA TYR A 68 -2.82 -10.73 13.34
C TYR A 68 -1.30 -10.84 13.13
N THR A 69 -0.86 -11.76 12.27
CA THR A 69 0.55 -11.96 11.95
C THR A 69 1.16 -10.70 11.33
N ASP A 70 0.45 -10.05 10.40
CA ASP A 70 0.92 -8.82 9.76
C ASP A 70 1.06 -7.66 10.79
N ILE A 71 0.11 -7.51 11.72
CA ILE A 71 0.18 -6.49 12.79
C ILE A 71 1.35 -6.79 13.74
N LYS A 72 1.54 -8.07 14.13
CA LYS A 72 2.66 -8.50 14.97
C LYS A 72 3.99 -8.13 14.33
N GLU A 73 4.13 -8.42 13.03
CA GLU A 73 5.32 -8.16 12.27
C GLU A 73 5.55 -6.65 12.09
N TYR A 74 4.49 -5.88 11.88
CA TYR A 74 4.57 -4.42 11.86
C TYR A 74 5.09 -3.82 13.19
N ILE A 75 4.61 -4.33 14.33
CA ILE A 75 5.10 -3.92 15.66
C ILE A 75 6.57 -4.32 15.83
N ARG A 76 6.97 -5.53 15.40
CA ARG A 76 8.37 -6.00 15.44
C ARG A 76 9.28 -5.07 14.65
N ILE A 77 8.95 -4.79 13.39
CA ILE A 77 9.71 -3.90 12.50
C ILE A 77 9.84 -2.51 13.13
N SER A 78 8.73 -1.98 13.65
CA SER A 78 8.73 -0.70 14.35
C SER A 78 9.67 -0.69 15.56
N SER A 79 9.65 -1.75 16.37
CA SER A 79 10.55 -1.90 17.52
C SER A 79 12.02 -1.97 17.09
N SER A 80 12.34 -2.71 16.02
CA SER A 80 13.70 -2.77 15.48
C SER A 80 14.19 -1.41 14.96
N LEU A 81 13.32 -0.63 14.34
CA LEU A 81 13.63 0.75 13.92
C LEU A 81 13.86 1.68 15.11
N SER A 82 13.06 1.55 16.17
CA SER A 82 13.29 2.30 17.43
C SER A 82 14.61 1.94 18.09
N ALA A 83 15.07 0.70 17.95
CA ALA A 83 16.36 0.22 18.45
C ALA A 83 17.56 0.68 17.61
N GLY A 84 17.34 1.41 16.51
CA GLY A 84 18.39 1.96 15.66
C GLY A 84 18.71 1.17 14.40
N LYS A 85 17.96 0.12 14.05
CA LYS A 85 18.11 -0.57 12.76
C LYS A 85 17.90 0.42 11.61
N SER A 86 18.78 0.44 10.62
CA SER A 86 18.62 1.31 9.45
C SER A 86 17.48 0.82 8.56
N VAL A 87 16.78 1.75 7.92
CA VAL A 87 15.72 1.44 6.95
C VAL A 87 16.27 0.69 5.73
N ARG A 88 17.54 0.93 5.39
CA ARG A 88 18.24 0.24 4.30
C ARG A 88 18.52 -1.23 4.61
N ASP A 89 18.47 -1.63 5.87
CA ASP A 89 18.67 -3.02 6.30
C ASP A 89 17.34 -3.79 6.36
N LEU A 90 16.23 -3.12 6.02
CA LEU A 90 14.94 -3.78 5.90
C LEU A 90 14.86 -4.56 4.59
N GLN A 91 14.30 -5.75 4.68
CA GLN A 91 13.95 -6.55 3.52
C GLN A 91 12.70 -5.97 2.84
N ARG A 92 12.51 -6.30 1.56
CA ARG A 92 11.34 -5.96 0.74
C ARG A 92 10.05 -6.36 1.42
N LYS A 93 9.98 -7.58 1.98
CA LYS A 93 8.77 -8.06 2.68
C LYS A 93 8.50 -7.25 3.96
N GLU A 94 9.53 -6.90 4.72
CA GLU A 94 9.39 -6.04 5.91
C GLU A 94 8.86 -4.65 5.51
N LEU A 95 9.38 -4.06 4.44
CA LEU A 95 8.92 -2.78 3.91
C LEU A 95 7.46 -2.86 3.41
N GLU A 96 7.10 -3.93 2.71
CA GLU A 96 5.73 -4.15 2.25
C GLU A 96 4.75 -4.20 3.42
N VAL A 97 5.03 -5.01 4.44
CA VAL A 97 4.24 -5.09 5.68
C VAL A 97 4.13 -3.71 6.34
N TYR A 98 5.26 -3.00 6.50
CA TYR A 98 5.30 -1.70 7.15
C TYR A 98 4.39 -0.66 6.50
N PHE A 99 4.32 -0.63 5.17
CA PHE A 99 3.49 0.34 4.45
C PHE A 99 2.05 -0.11 4.22
N GLN A 100 1.80 -1.42 4.22
CA GLN A 100 0.49 -2.00 3.92
C GLN A 100 -0.40 -2.10 5.17
N VAL A 101 0.14 -2.57 6.30
CA VAL A 101 -0.63 -2.82 7.54
C VAL A 101 -1.45 -1.61 8.02
N PRO A 102 -0.90 -0.38 8.09
CA PRO A 102 -1.70 0.77 8.52
C PRO A 102 -2.91 1.05 7.62
N LYS A 103 -2.79 0.78 6.31
CA LYS A 103 -3.89 0.98 5.35
C LYS A 103 -4.96 -0.09 5.54
N ASP A 104 -4.54 -1.32 5.77
CA ASP A 104 -5.45 -2.44 6.03
C ASP A 104 -6.19 -2.27 7.35
N LEU A 105 -5.50 -1.82 8.41
CA LEU A 105 -6.12 -1.53 9.71
C LEU A 105 -7.21 -0.46 9.61
N VAL A 106 -6.92 0.67 8.95
CA VAL A 106 -7.92 1.74 8.78
C VAL A 106 -9.14 1.26 7.98
N LYS A 107 -8.94 0.31 7.06
CA LYS A 107 -10.01 -0.26 6.25
C LYS A 107 -10.84 -1.29 7.01
N VAL A 108 -10.18 -2.19 7.75
CA VAL A 108 -10.79 -3.41 8.31
C VAL A 108 -11.21 -3.23 9.76
N ALA A 109 -10.49 -2.47 10.57
CA ALA A 109 -10.80 -2.32 12.00
C ALA A 109 -12.23 -1.83 12.27
N PRO A 110 -12.78 -0.82 11.55
CA PRO A 110 -14.17 -0.41 11.75
C PRO A 110 -15.17 -1.54 11.48
N ILE A 111 -14.92 -2.33 10.44
CA ILE A 111 -15.78 -3.45 10.03
C ILE A 111 -15.74 -4.57 11.06
N LEU A 112 -14.55 -4.93 11.56
CA LEU A 112 -14.43 -5.95 12.60
C LEU A 112 -15.05 -5.50 13.91
N LEU A 113 -14.88 -4.24 14.30
CA LEU A 113 -15.53 -3.66 15.49
C LEU A 113 -17.05 -3.71 15.38
N LEU A 114 -17.61 -3.32 14.23
CA LEU A 114 -19.05 -3.39 14.00
C LEU A 114 -19.55 -4.85 13.99
N ALA A 115 -18.82 -5.76 13.36
CA ALA A 115 -19.17 -7.19 13.37
C ALA A 115 -19.07 -7.82 14.77
N ALA A 116 -18.27 -7.25 15.67
CA ALA A 116 -18.20 -7.67 17.07
C ALA A 116 -19.39 -7.21 17.92
N LEU A 117 -20.19 -6.22 17.48
CA LEU A 117 -21.39 -5.79 18.21
C LEU A 117 -22.53 -6.80 18.06
N PRO A 118 -23.39 -6.98 19.09
CA PRO A 118 -24.62 -7.76 18.95
C PRO A 118 -25.55 -7.07 17.94
N PHE A 119 -26.34 -7.84 17.20
CA PHE A 119 -27.31 -7.41 16.15
C PHE A 119 -26.71 -6.78 14.88
N ALA A 120 -25.55 -6.11 14.97
CA ALA A 120 -24.88 -5.52 13.80
C ALA A 120 -24.41 -6.58 12.78
N ASN A 121 -24.13 -7.80 13.23
CA ASN A 121 -23.72 -8.93 12.40
C ASN A 121 -24.73 -9.26 11.28
N TYR A 122 -26.04 -9.16 11.53
CA TYR A 122 -27.08 -9.45 10.53
C TYR A 122 -27.05 -8.50 9.34
N VAL A 123 -26.57 -7.26 9.54
CA VAL A 123 -26.47 -6.25 8.48
C VAL A 123 -25.07 -6.27 7.86
N ILE A 124 -24.04 -6.33 8.70
CA ILE A 124 -22.64 -6.23 8.26
C ILE A 124 -22.23 -7.44 7.42
N LEU A 125 -22.72 -8.65 7.72
CA LEU A 125 -22.35 -9.85 6.96
C LEU A 125 -22.80 -9.83 5.50
N PRO A 126 -24.10 -9.60 5.18
CA PRO A 126 -24.52 -9.42 3.79
C PRO A 126 -23.72 -8.33 3.07
N VAL A 127 -23.46 -7.20 3.74
CA VAL A 127 -22.70 -6.09 3.16
C VAL A 127 -21.27 -6.53 2.81
N ILE A 128 -20.59 -7.26 3.68
CA ILE A 128 -19.23 -7.73 3.39
C ILE A 128 -19.23 -8.77 2.26
N TYR A 129 -20.20 -9.67 2.24
CA TYR A 129 -20.32 -10.68 1.17
C TYR A 129 -20.59 -10.03 -0.19
N LEU A 130 -21.46 -9.02 -0.25
CA LEU A 130 -21.81 -8.31 -1.48
C LEU A 130 -20.74 -7.30 -1.92
N PHE A 131 -20.01 -6.70 -0.97
CA PHE A 131 -19.03 -5.64 -1.25
C PHE A 131 -17.62 -5.93 -0.69
N PRO A 132 -17.02 -7.10 -0.96
CA PRO A 132 -15.74 -7.52 -0.38
C PRO A 132 -14.59 -6.55 -0.72
N ARG A 133 -14.58 -5.97 -1.93
CA ARG A 133 -13.56 -4.98 -2.35
C ARG A 133 -13.55 -3.72 -1.50
N LYS A 134 -14.72 -3.23 -1.07
CA LYS A 134 -14.86 -1.95 -0.39
C LYS A 134 -14.62 -2.10 1.10
N CYS A 135 -15.15 -3.16 1.70
CA CYS A 135 -15.14 -3.37 3.14
C CYS A 135 -13.87 -4.08 3.65
N LEU A 136 -13.30 -5.00 2.87
CA LEU A 136 -12.21 -5.85 3.33
C LEU A 136 -10.87 -5.53 2.67
N SER A 137 -9.77 -5.77 3.39
CA SER A 137 -8.42 -5.80 2.83
C SER A 137 -8.12 -7.14 2.14
N SER A 138 -6.96 -7.24 1.49
CA SER A 138 -6.58 -8.41 0.70
C SER A 138 -6.46 -9.70 1.54
N GLN A 139 -6.21 -9.60 2.84
CA GLN A 139 -6.12 -10.76 3.75
C GLN A 139 -7.42 -11.59 3.78
N PHE A 140 -8.56 -10.97 3.54
CA PHE A 140 -9.89 -11.59 3.62
C PHE A 140 -10.47 -11.95 2.25
N TRP A 141 -9.69 -11.82 1.18
CA TRP A 141 -10.14 -12.17 -0.17
C TRP A 141 -9.67 -13.57 -0.54
N THR A 142 -10.55 -14.30 -1.22
CA THR A 142 -10.18 -15.57 -1.87
C THR A 142 -9.09 -15.33 -2.93
N LEU A 143 -8.37 -16.39 -3.31
CA LEU A 143 -7.32 -16.27 -4.33
C LEU A 143 -7.86 -15.73 -5.66
N GLN A 144 -9.05 -16.20 -6.08
CA GLN A 144 -9.72 -15.72 -7.28
C GLN A 144 -10.04 -14.22 -7.18
N GLN A 145 -10.65 -13.80 -6.08
CA GLN A 145 -10.96 -12.39 -5.83
C GLN A 145 -9.70 -11.51 -5.85
N LYS A 146 -8.56 -11.98 -5.31
CA LYS A 146 -7.30 -11.21 -5.35
C LYS A 146 -6.87 -10.94 -6.80
N VAL A 147 -6.96 -11.95 -7.67
CA VAL A 147 -6.62 -11.80 -9.09
C VAL A 147 -7.58 -10.84 -9.78
N ASP A 148 -8.89 -11.09 -9.66
CA ASP A 148 -9.92 -10.29 -10.33
C ASP A 148 -9.87 -8.83 -9.88
N PHE A 149 -9.75 -8.60 -8.57
CA PHE A 149 -9.73 -7.26 -8.01
C PHE A 149 -8.47 -6.50 -8.40
N ALA A 150 -7.32 -7.16 -8.48
CA ALA A 150 -6.08 -6.54 -8.95
C ALA A 150 -6.22 -6.02 -10.37
N VAL A 151 -6.82 -6.80 -11.28
CA VAL A 151 -7.10 -6.38 -12.66
C VAL A 151 -8.04 -5.17 -12.70
N VAL A 152 -9.14 -5.21 -11.94
CA VAL A 152 -10.09 -4.09 -11.88
C VAL A 152 -9.45 -2.83 -11.29
N TYR A 153 -8.60 -2.95 -10.26
CA TYR A 153 -7.87 -1.81 -9.71
C TYR A 153 -6.87 -1.24 -10.72
N GLN A 154 -6.17 -2.11 -11.45
CA GLN A 154 -5.23 -1.70 -12.48
C GLN A 154 -5.95 -0.96 -13.62
N LYS A 155 -7.06 -1.50 -14.14
CA LYS A 155 -7.92 -0.82 -15.12
C LYS A 155 -8.34 0.58 -14.65
N LYS A 156 -8.72 0.72 -13.39
CA LYS A 156 -9.08 2.01 -12.81
C LYS A 156 -7.90 2.99 -12.74
N LYS A 157 -6.69 2.51 -12.41
CA LYS A 157 -5.47 3.33 -12.40
C LYS A 157 -5.15 3.85 -13.81
N LEU A 158 -5.26 2.99 -14.82
CA LEU A 158 -4.96 3.31 -16.22
C LEU A 158 -5.81 4.46 -16.77
N HIS A 159 -7.06 4.59 -16.33
CA HIS A 159 -7.92 5.73 -16.74
C HIS A 159 -7.33 7.10 -16.36
N PHE A 160 -6.50 7.18 -15.31
CA PHE A 160 -5.87 8.41 -14.88
C PHE A 160 -4.54 8.71 -15.59
N TYR A 161 -4.01 7.79 -16.40
CA TYR A 161 -2.72 8.01 -17.07
C TYR A 161 -2.85 9.10 -18.14
N ARG A 162 -3.92 9.07 -18.95
CA ARG A 162 -4.17 10.06 -20.00
C ARG A 162 -4.37 11.49 -19.44
N PRO A 163 -5.19 11.73 -18.40
CA PRO A 163 -5.25 13.04 -17.75
C PRO A 163 -3.90 13.52 -17.19
N VAL A 164 -3.10 12.66 -16.54
CA VAL A 164 -1.78 13.08 -16.05
C VAL A 164 -0.87 13.44 -17.21
N PHE A 165 -0.81 12.61 -18.25
CA PHE A 165 -0.01 12.89 -19.44
C PHE A 165 -0.42 14.20 -20.13
N ARG A 166 -1.73 14.44 -20.28
CA ARG A 166 -2.26 15.73 -20.77
C ARG A 166 -1.83 16.90 -19.90
N ASN A 167 -1.86 16.78 -18.58
CA ASN A 167 -1.40 17.85 -17.69
C ASN A 167 0.12 18.08 -17.78
N LEU A 168 0.91 17.05 -18.08
CA LEU A 168 2.35 17.22 -18.35
C LEU A 168 2.61 17.93 -19.68
N GLN A 169 1.76 17.69 -20.69
CA GLN A 169 1.87 18.31 -22.01
C GLN A 169 1.19 19.68 -22.10
N ALA A 170 0.20 19.95 -21.26
CA ALA A 170 -0.65 21.13 -21.38
C ALA A 170 0.09 22.38 -20.89
N ARG A 171 0.14 23.37 -21.78
CA ARG A 171 0.10 24.78 -21.38
C ARG A 171 -1.38 25.13 -21.23
N VAL A 172 -1.91 25.22 -20.02
CA VAL A 172 -3.32 25.63 -19.84
C VAL A 172 -3.44 27.07 -20.33
N GLN A 173 -4.25 27.29 -21.37
CA GLN A 173 -4.34 28.60 -22.04
C GLN A 173 -5.73 29.25 -21.90
N THR A 174 -6.68 28.59 -21.25
CA THR A 174 -8.09 29.03 -21.20
C THR A 174 -8.48 29.81 -19.95
N ILE A 175 -7.58 29.95 -18.97
CA ILE A 175 -7.82 30.77 -17.76
C ILE A 175 -7.01 32.05 -17.91
N GLU A 176 -7.68 33.20 -17.81
CA GLU A 176 -7.08 34.53 -17.98
C GLU A 176 -6.11 34.86 -16.83
N ASP A 177 -6.48 34.55 -15.59
CA ASP A 177 -5.62 34.72 -14.41
C ASP A 177 -4.54 33.63 -14.34
N PRO A 178 -3.25 33.97 -14.48
CA PRO A 178 -2.16 33.01 -14.48
C PRO A 178 -1.97 32.29 -13.12
N ASP A 179 -2.21 32.96 -11.99
CA ASP A 179 -1.99 32.36 -10.66
C ASP A 179 -3.08 31.35 -10.32
N LEU A 180 -4.35 31.69 -10.58
CA LEU A 180 -5.45 30.75 -10.42
C LEU A 180 -5.30 29.55 -11.36
N ARG A 181 -4.86 29.79 -12.58
CA ARG A 181 -4.61 28.74 -13.57
C ARG A 181 -3.57 27.74 -13.10
N ASP A 182 -2.45 28.21 -12.56
CA ASP A 182 -1.38 27.34 -12.07
C ASP A 182 -1.80 26.59 -10.81
N LYS A 183 -2.54 27.24 -9.90
CA LYS A 183 -3.12 26.58 -8.72
C LYS A 183 -4.09 25.46 -9.11
N CYS A 184 -5.05 25.73 -10.00
CA CYS A 184 -6.02 24.74 -10.46
C CYS A 184 -5.33 23.56 -11.16
N GLN A 185 -4.39 23.84 -12.07
CA GLN A 185 -3.57 22.81 -12.71
C GLN A 185 -2.89 21.91 -11.70
N ASN A 186 -2.21 22.50 -10.71
CA ASN A 186 -1.49 21.76 -9.69
C ASN A 186 -2.43 20.86 -8.87
N ILE A 187 -3.63 21.35 -8.54
CA ILE A 187 -4.66 20.58 -7.83
C ILE A 187 -5.15 19.39 -8.65
N PHE A 188 -5.49 19.59 -9.93
CA PHE A 188 -5.97 18.53 -10.82
C PHE A 188 -4.87 17.52 -11.13
N TYR A 189 -3.66 18.00 -11.40
CA TYR A 189 -2.49 17.16 -11.60
C TYR A 189 -2.22 16.27 -10.39
N LYS A 190 -2.13 16.84 -9.17
CA LYS A 190 -1.95 16.04 -7.93
C LYS A 190 -3.13 15.11 -7.66
N PHE A 191 -4.35 15.50 -8.01
CA PHE A 191 -5.53 14.63 -7.91
C PHE A 191 -5.36 13.39 -8.80
N ASN A 192 -5.08 13.59 -10.09
CA ASN A 192 -4.92 12.50 -11.05
C ASN A 192 -3.70 11.62 -10.71
N LEU A 193 -2.60 12.25 -10.28
CA LEU A 193 -1.39 11.55 -9.83
C LEU A 193 -1.67 10.66 -8.60
N CYS A 194 -2.46 11.12 -7.62
CA CYS A 194 -2.91 10.24 -6.52
C CYS A 194 -3.69 9.04 -7.05
N ARG A 195 -4.61 9.27 -7.98
CA ARG A 195 -5.55 8.24 -8.46
C ARG A 195 -4.88 7.17 -9.33
N MET A 196 -3.90 7.54 -10.16
CA MET A 196 -3.11 6.56 -10.93
C MET A 196 -2.29 5.62 -10.03
N HIS A 197 -1.96 6.05 -8.81
CA HIS A 197 -1.29 5.21 -7.80
C HIS A 197 -2.26 4.51 -6.84
N GLY A 198 -3.57 4.61 -7.07
CA GLY A 198 -4.59 4.04 -6.19
C GLY A 198 -4.69 4.72 -4.82
N LEU A 199 -4.16 5.93 -4.68
CA LEU A 199 -4.18 6.70 -3.44
C LEU A 199 -5.46 7.53 -3.34
N SER A 200 -5.85 7.85 -2.10
CA SER A 200 -6.90 8.83 -1.86
C SER A 200 -6.48 10.20 -2.39
N ALA A 201 -7.42 10.92 -3.00
CA ALA A 201 -7.22 12.29 -3.47
C ALA A 201 -7.85 13.33 -2.51
N LEU A 202 -8.17 12.93 -1.28
CA LEU A 202 -8.56 13.84 -0.20
C LEU A 202 -7.39 14.74 0.24
N PRO A 203 -7.64 15.78 1.07
CA PRO A 203 -6.59 16.65 1.62
C PRO A 203 -5.35 15.89 2.11
N GLY A 204 -4.18 16.53 2.00
CA GLY A 204 -2.88 15.89 2.23
C GLY A 204 -2.33 15.10 1.02
N LYS A 205 -2.78 15.39 -0.20
CA LYS A 205 -2.34 14.74 -1.46
C LYS A 205 -0.82 14.71 -1.61
N GLN A 206 -0.17 15.86 -1.42
CA GLN A 206 1.27 16.01 -1.62
C GLN A 206 2.08 15.15 -0.65
N TRP A 207 1.72 15.14 0.64
CA TRP A 207 2.35 14.27 1.62
C TRP A 207 2.15 12.78 1.28
N ARG A 208 0.95 12.41 0.84
CA ARG A 208 0.62 11.03 0.48
C ARG A 208 1.41 10.55 -0.74
N LEU A 209 1.52 11.39 -1.77
CA LEU A 209 2.35 11.16 -2.95
C LEU A 209 3.83 11.03 -2.57
N TRP A 210 4.35 11.98 -1.79
CA TRP A 210 5.72 11.98 -1.30
C TRP A 210 6.04 10.71 -0.49
N LYS A 211 5.16 10.33 0.44
CA LYS A 211 5.29 9.10 1.22
C LYS A 211 5.25 7.84 0.34
N HIS A 212 4.38 7.82 -0.67
CA HIS A 212 4.25 6.69 -1.60
C HIS A 212 5.47 6.55 -2.51
N ALA A 213 6.01 7.66 -3.04
CA ALA A 213 7.22 7.63 -3.84
C ALA A 213 8.42 7.12 -3.04
N GLY A 214 8.56 7.57 -1.78
CA GLY A 214 9.56 7.04 -0.87
C GLY A 214 9.41 5.55 -0.61
N PHE A 215 8.18 5.06 -0.39
CA PHE A 215 7.90 3.63 -0.28
C PHE A 215 8.37 2.84 -1.51
N ILE A 216 7.97 3.27 -2.70
CA ILE A 216 8.34 2.58 -3.95
C ILE A 216 9.86 2.53 -4.08
N ARG A 217 10.55 3.65 -3.82
CA ARG A 217 12.02 3.69 -3.87
C ARG A 217 12.67 2.73 -2.89
N GLU A 218 12.28 2.74 -1.61
CA GLU A 218 12.91 1.85 -0.62
C GLU A 218 12.65 0.38 -0.97
N MET A 219 11.46 0.07 -1.51
CA MET A 219 11.14 -1.24 -2.06
C MET A 219 12.01 -1.62 -3.26
N ASP A 220 12.22 -0.70 -4.20
CA ASP A 220 13.09 -0.90 -5.37
C ASP A 220 14.54 -1.17 -4.96
N LEU A 221 15.06 -0.40 -4.00
CA LEU A 221 16.39 -0.62 -3.43
C LEU A 221 16.48 -1.97 -2.70
N ALA A 222 15.42 -2.40 -2.01
CA ALA A 222 15.39 -3.70 -1.35
C ALA A 222 15.37 -4.86 -2.36
N ILE A 223 14.57 -4.75 -3.43
CA ILE A 223 14.56 -5.72 -4.53
C ILE A 223 15.94 -5.83 -5.18
N LEU A 224 16.63 -4.70 -5.38
CA LEU A 224 17.98 -4.69 -5.94
C LEU A 224 18.98 -5.43 -5.04
N ARG A 225 18.87 -5.28 -3.72
CA ARG A 225 19.72 -5.99 -2.74
C ARG A 225 19.43 -7.49 -2.67
N GLU A 226 18.16 -7.88 -2.71
CA GLU A 226 17.72 -9.29 -2.60
C GLU A 226 17.89 -10.08 -3.90
N GLY A 227 17.97 -9.39 -5.03
CA GLY A 227 18.00 -9.98 -6.36
C GLY A 227 16.63 -10.43 -6.87
N TRP A 228 16.45 -10.47 -8.19
CA TRP A 228 15.15 -10.75 -8.81
C TRP A 228 14.84 -12.25 -8.88
N LYS A 229 15.89 -13.08 -8.99
CA LYS A 229 15.78 -14.55 -9.14
C LYS A 229 15.22 -15.24 -7.89
N SER A 230 15.32 -14.60 -6.72
CA SER A 230 14.79 -15.11 -5.45
C SER A 230 13.30 -14.79 -5.26
N MET A 231 12.71 -13.94 -6.11
CA MET A 231 11.31 -13.54 -6.00
C MET A 231 10.38 -14.62 -6.51
N SER A 232 9.35 -14.94 -5.71
CA SER A 232 8.27 -15.83 -6.15
C SER A 232 7.48 -15.19 -7.30
N HIS A 233 6.83 -16.01 -8.13
CA HIS A 233 5.96 -15.53 -9.19
C HIS A 233 4.86 -14.59 -8.66
N HIS A 234 4.29 -14.90 -7.49
CA HIS A 234 3.33 -14.02 -6.82
C HIS A 234 3.93 -12.64 -6.51
N ASP A 235 5.14 -12.60 -5.95
CA ASP A 235 5.82 -11.35 -5.59
C ASP A 235 6.17 -10.50 -6.81
N LEU A 236 6.56 -11.13 -7.92
CA LEU A 236 6.79 -10.44 -9.20
C LEU A 236 5.50 -9.79 -9.70
N ARG A 237 4.38 -10.51 -9.68
CA ARG A 237 3.08 -9.96 -10.07
C ARG A 237 2.67 -8.77 -9.22
N GLN A 238 2.84 -8.85 -7.90
CA GLN A 238 2.51 -7.73 -7.01
C GLN A 238 3.44 -6.53 -7.24
N ALA A 239 4.73 -6.78 -7.47
CA ALA A 239 5.68 -5.72 -7.80
C ALA A 239 5.30 -4.98 -9.09
N CYS A 240 4.82 -5.71 -10.10
CA CYS A 240 4.30 -5.14 -11.35
C CYS A 240 3.03 -4.28 -11.11
N PHE A 241 2.02 -4.83 -10.42
CA PHE A 241 0.77 -4.11 -10.13
C PHE A 241 0.97 -2.85 -9.27
N LEU A 242 1.90 -2.91 -8.32
CA LEU A 242 2.25 -1.76 -7.48
C LEU A 242 2.73 -0.58 -8.33
N ARG A 243 3.54 -0.88 -9.36
CA ARG A 243 4.19 0.09 -10.25
C ARG A 243 3.40 0.39 -11.53
N GLY A 244 2.21 -0.21 -11.68
CA GLY A 244 1.29 0.13 -12.76
C GLY A 244 1.42 -0.71 -14.04
N LEU A 245 2.08 -1.87 -13.98
CA LEU A 245 2.01 -2.88 -15.03
C LEU A 245 0.96 -3.93 -14.67
N SER A 246 0.11 -4.31 -15.63
CA SER A 246 -0.69 -5.53 -15.55
C SER A 246 0.18 -6.75 -15.87
N PRO A 247 0.42 -7.67 -14.92
CA PRO A 247 1.16 -8.90 -15.18
C PRO A 247 0.29 -10.02 -15.76
N VAL A 248 -0.96 -9.74 -16.13
CA VAL A 248 -1.86 -10.76 -16.68
C VAL A 248 -1.35 -11.18 -18.05
N GLY A 249 -1.11 -12.48 -18.22
CA GLY A 249 -0.59 -13.07 -19.46
C GLY A 249 0.92 -12.94 -19.64
N LEU A 250 1.65 -12.36 -18.69
CA LEU A 250 3.11 -12.24 -18.76
C LEU A 250 3.81 -13.40 -18.05
N SER A 251 4.90 -13.86 -18.63
CA SER A 251 5.84 -14.79 -18.02
C SER A 251 6.67 -14.13 -16.91
N SER A 252 7.32 -14.95 -16.07
CA SER A 252 8.29 -14.47 -15.08
C SER A 252 9.40 -13.62 -15.72
N GLU A 253 9.90 -14.03 -16.88
CA GLU A 253 11.02 -13.38 -17.56
C GLU A 253 10.63 -12.00 -18.09
N GLU A 254 9.43 -11.85 -18.66
CA GLU A 254 8.90 -10.56 -19.11
C GLU A 254 8.68 -9.62 -17.93
N MET A 255 8.12 -10.12 -16.82
CA MET A 255 7.96 -9.33 -15.60
C MET A 255 9.31 -8.88 -15.02
N ILE A 256 10.30 -9.76 -14.98
CA ILE A 256 11.66 -9.44 -14.52
C ILE A 256 12.30 -8.40 -15.44
N THR A 257 12.18 -8.58 -16.76
CA THR A 257 12.72 -7.66 -17.75
C THR A 257 12.11 -6.27 -17.59
N TRP A 258 10.79 -6.17 -17.44
CA TRP A 258 10.14 -4.88 -17.21
C TRP A 258 10.53 -4.26 -15.85
N LEU A 259 10.57 -5.07 -14.78
CA LEU A 259 10.93 -4.58 -13.44
C LEU A 259 12.39 -4.09 -13.40
N SER A 260 13.29 -4.70 -14.19
CA SER A 260 14.67 -4.25 -14.33
C SER A 260 14.78 -2.82 -14.87
N GLN A 261 14.00 -2.50 -15.90
CA GLN A 261 13.94 -1.17 -16.50
C GLN A 261 13.40 -0.15 -15.49
N TRP A 262 12.36 -0.50 -14.74
CA TRP A 262 11.83 0.36 -13.68
C TRP A 262 12.88 0.65 -12.61
N ILE A 263 13.54 -0.39 -12.08
CA ILE A 263 14.53 -0.26 -11.00
C ILE A 263 15.74 0.53 -11.47
N TYR A 264 16.15 0.38 -12.73
CA TYR A 264 17.21 1.20 -13.32
C TYR A 264 16.89 2.70 -13.20
N VAL A 265 15.66 3.11 -13.52
CA VAL A 265 15.22 4.50 -13.32
C VAL A 265 15.23 4.87 -11.83
N ALA A 266 14.73 4.00 -10.96
CA ALA A 266 14.67 4.25 -9.52
C ALA A 266 16.03 4.44 -8.86
N GLN A 267 17.03 3.67 -9.27
CA GLN A 267 18.40 3.74 -8.77
C GLN A 267 19.07 5.08 -9.16
N ASN A 268 18.80 5.56 -10.37
CA ASN A 268 19.38 6.80 -10.90
C ASN A 268 18.56 8.05 -10.56
N CYS A 269 17.38 7.91 -9.95
CA CYS A 269 16.65 9.04 -9.42
C CYS A 269 17.33 9.58 -8.15
N GLU A 270 17.41 10.89 -8.00
CA GLU A 270 17.80 11.54 -6.76
C GLU A 270 16.61 11.66 -5.79
N SER A 271 16.88 12.00 -4.52
CA SER A 271 15.81 12.20 -3.54
C SER A 271 14.90 13.40 -3.84
N GLN A 272 15.38 14.36 -4.64
CA GLN A 272 14.61 15.53 -5.05
C GLN A 272 13.69 15.25 -6.26
N SER A 273 13.99 14.21 -7.04
CA SER A 273 13.26 13.85 -8.26
C SER A 273 12.34 12.63 -8.08
N LEU A 274 11.91 12.32 -6.86
CA LEU A 274 10.96 11.22 -6.60
C LEU A 274 9.59 11.39 -7.28
N SER A 275 9.26 12.60 -7.72
CA SER A 275 8.10 12.80 -8.60
C SER A 275 8.24 12.01 -9.89
N LEU A 276 9.44 11.85 -10.46
CA LEU A 276 9.67 11.08 -11.68
C LEU A 276 9.22 9.62 -11.53
N LEU A 277 9.52 8.99 -10.38
CA LEU A 277 9.03 7.64 -10.06
C LEU A 277 7.50 7.53 -10.09
N LEU A 278 6.80 8.59 -9.69
CA LEU A 278 5.34 8.62 -9.76
C LEU A 278 4.82 8.76 -11.21
N HIS A 279 5.63 9.21 -12.16
CA HIS A 279 5.25 9.32 -13.58
C HIS A 279 5.70 8.15 -14.43
N CYS A 280 6.69 7.38 -13.95
CA CYS A 280 7.19 6.18 -14.63
C CYS A 280 6.11 5.21 -15.12
N PRO A 281 4.95 5.00 -14.44
CA PRO A 281 3.91 4.12 -14.99
C PRO A 281 3.39 4.59 -16.35
N ILE A 282 3.39 5.89 -16.61
CA ILE A 282 2.98 6.45 -17.90
C ILE A 282 4.03 6.15 -18.97
N PHE A 283 5.31 6.32 -18.64
CA PHE A 283 6.41 6.15 -19.59
C PHE A 283 6.72 4.69 -19.89
N LEU A 284 6.64 3.81 -18.89
CA LEU A 284 7.08 2.40 -18.98
C LEU A 284 5.92 1.40 -19.09
N SER A 285 4.71 1.74 -18.63
CA SER A 285 3.61 0.78 -18.55
C SER A 285 2.41 1.12 -19.42
N TYR A 286 2.19 2.40 -19.75
CA TYR A 286 0.97 2.80 -20.48
C TYR A 286 0.84 2.11 -21.84
N ASN A 287 1.94 2.02 -22.57
CA ASN A 287 1.98 1.42 -23.91
C ASN A 287 2.24 -0.08 -23.92
N TYR A 288 2.28 -0.72 -22.75
CA TYR A 288 2.53 -2.15 -22.66
C TYR A 288 1.26 -2.94 -23.05
N SER A 289 1.42 -3.99 -23.87
CA SER A 289 0.30 -4.75 -24.45
C SER A 289 -0.69 -5.26 -23.40
N SER A 290 -0.18 -5.80 -22.28
CA SER A 290 -1.00 -6.30 -21.17
C SER A 290 -1.86 -5.23 -20.47
N ASN A 291 -1.47 -3.95 -20.55
CA ASN A 291 -2.28 -2.83 -20.06
C ASN A 291 -3.28 -2.35 -21.12
N TRP A 292 -2.93 -2.40 -22.41
CA TRP A 292 -3.83 -2.04 -23.51
C TRP A 292 -5.08 -2.91 -23.54
N VAL A 293 -4.91 -4.23 -23.34
CA VAL A 293 -6.01 -5.21 -23.25
C VAL A 293 -6.99 -4.89 -22.11
N LEU A 294 -6.58 -4.13 -21.10
CA LEU A 294 -7.50 -3.74 -20.01
C LEU A 294 -8.33 -2.51 -20.36
N ILE A 295 -7.87 -1.68 -21.30
CA ILE A 295 -8.47 -0.39 -21.65
C ILE A 295 -9.37 -0.50 -22.89
N HIS A 296 -9.05 -1.41 -23.81
CA HIS A 296 -9.79 -1.71 -25.04
C HIS A 296 -10.54 -3.04 -24.92
#